data_AF-A0A916NY31-F1
#
_entry.id   AF-A0A916NY31-F1
#
_cell.length_a   1.000
_cell.length_b   1.000
_cell.length_c   1.000
_cell.angle_alpha   90.00
_cell.angle_beta   90.00
_cell.angle_gamma   90.00
#
_symmetry.space_group_name_H-M   'P 1'
#
loop_
_entity.id
_entity.type
_entity.pdbx_description
1 polymer ?
#
loop_
_entity_poly.entity_id
_entity_poly.type
_entity_poly.pdbx_seq_one_letter_code
_entity_poly.pdbx_strand_id
1 'polypeptide(L)'
;MSSFIKVLNEGYVRLVDHMGSDLTVANAARVSYAKQSLELTERDVKLIKFLAREGHTSPFRHAIAQFEVYAPLMVARQWLYAA
;
A
#
# COMPACT_ATOMS: atom_id res chain seq x y z
N MET A 1 -2.59 -17.73 12.29
CA MET A 1 -3.83 -17.48 11.54
C MET A 1 -3.45 -17.02 10.13
N SER A 2 -3.65 -17.84 9.11
CA SER A 2 -3.54 -17.41 7.72
C SER A 2 -4.84 -16.69 7.33
N SER A 3 -4.83 -15.37 7.43
CA SER A 3 -5.98 -14.51 7.16
C SER A 3 -6.15 -14.32 5.65
N PHE A 4 -6.78 -15.28 4.97
CA PHE A 4 -7.22 -15.10 3.58
C PHE A 4 -8.70 -14.74 3.53
N ILE A 5 -9.06 -13.85 2.60
CA ILE A 5 -10.44 -13.43 2.35
C ILE A 5 -10.95 -14.24 1.16
N LYS A 6 -12.06 -14.98 1.35
CA LYS A 6 -12.74 -15.68 0.26
C LYS A 6 -13.48 -14.68 -0.63
N VAL A 7 -13.37 -14.88 -1.95
CA VAL A 7 -13.95 -14.01 -2.96
C VAL A 7 -14.63 -14.88 -4.02
N LEU A 8 -15.86 -14.52 -4.43
CA LEU A 8 -16.72 -15.35 -5.28
C LEU A 8 -17.00 -16.72 -4.66
N ASN A 9 -17.07 -17.77 -5.49
CA ASN A 9 -17.43 -19.13 -5.10
C ASN A 9 -16.23 -19.87 -4.49
N GLU A 10 -15.08 -19.81 -5.18
CA GLU A 10 -13.86 -20.57 -4.82
C GLU A 10 -12.60 -19.70 -4.76
N GLY A 11 -12.70 -18.42 -5.14
CA GLY A 11 -11.58 -17.48 -5.14
C GLY A 11 -11.11 -17.10 -3.74
N TYR A 12 -9.86 -16.64 -3.64
CA TYR A 12 -9.37 -16.01 -2.42
C TYR A 12 -8.25 -15.00 -2.69
N VAL A 13 -8.07 -14.08 -1.73
CA VAL A 13 -6.94 -13.16 -1.66
C VAL A 13 -6.29 -13.31 -0.30
N ARG A 14 -4.96 -13.48 -0.30
CA ARG A 14 -4.15 -13.60 0.91
C ARG A 14 -3.04 -12.56 0.89
N LEU A 15 -2.91 -11.79 1.97
CA LEU A 15 -1.73 -10.98 2.20
C LEU A 15 -0.59 -11.92 2.60
N VAL A 16 0.46 -11.97 1.78
CA VAL A 16 1.64 -12.82 2.02
C VAL A 16 2.63 -12.04 2.88
N ASP A 17 2.95 -10.83 2.46
CA ASP A 17 3.90 -9.95 3.13
C ASP A 17 3.61 -8.49 2.80
N HIS A 18 4.15 -7.58 3.60
CA HIS A 18 4.14 -6.15 3.35
C HIS A 18 5.48 -5.52 3.75
N MET A 19 5.86 -4.47 3.05
CA MET A 19 7.04 -3.68 3.35
C MET A 19 6.65 -2.21 3.48
N GLY A 20 7.07 -1.60 4.58
CA GLY A 20 6.79 -0.22 4.89
C GLY A 20 5.48 -0.02 5.67
N SER A 21 5.37 1.15 6.28
CA SER A 21 4.21 1.60 7.04
C SER A 21 3.89 3.05 6.69
N ASP A 22 2.81 3.59 7.27
CA ASP A 22 2.49 5.02 7.13
C ASP A 22 3.67 5.92 7.55
N LEU A 23 4.50 5.45 8.51
CA LEU A 23 5.71 6.13 8.92
C LEU A 23 6.78 6.14 7.82
N THR A 24 6.91 5.05 7.07
CA THR A 24 7.83 4.98 5.91
C THR A 24 7.42 5.98 4.83
N VAL A 25 6.12 6.14 4.57
CA VAL A 25 5.60 7.13 3.61
C VAL A 25 5.86 8.56 4.10
N ALA A 26 5.57 8.86 5.37
CA ALA A 26 5.83 10.17 5.95
C ALA A 26 7.34 10.52 5.93
N ASN A 27 8.20 9.56 6.25
CA ASN A 27 9.65 9.75 6.24
C ASN A 27 10.20 9.89 4.82
N ALA A 28 9.69 9.15 3.85
CA ALA A 28 10.05 9.30 2.44
C ALA A 28 9.70 10.71 1.91
N ALA A 29 8.57 11.28 2.33
CA ALA A 29 8.22 12.65 1.97
C ALA A 29 9.11 13.69 2.67
N ARG A 30 9.54 13.42 3.91
CA ARG A 30 10.37 14.34 4.71
C ARG A 30 11.85 14.33 4.40
N VAL A 31 12.33 13.36 3.63
CA VAL A 31 13.73 13.35 3.18
C VAL A 31 14.10 14.67 2.48
N SER A 32 13.15 15.27 1.77
CA SER A 32 13.27 16.58 1.13
C SER A 32 13.55 17.74 2.09
N TYR A 33 13.21 17.57 3.38
CA TYR A 33 13.37 18.56 4.44
C TYR A 33 14.46 18.18 5.44
N ALA A 34 15.26 17.14 5.17
CA ALA A 34 16.29 16.59 6.07
C ALA A 34 15.78 16.29 7.49
N LYS A 35 14.53 15.81 7.61
CA LYS A 35 13.88 15.48 8.89
C LYS A 35 13.38 14.05 8.88
N GLN A 36 13.41 13.39 10.04
CA GLN A 36 12.90 12.04 10.23
C GLN A 36 12.00 12.00 11.47
N SER A 37 10.87 11.30 11.36
CA SER A 37 10.01 10.94 12.49
C SER A 37 10.31 9.51 12.92
N LEU A 38 10.42 9.29 14.23
CA LEU A 38 10.56 7.94 14.83
C LEU A 38 9.20 7.31 15.14
N GLU A 39 8.18 8.14 15.37
CA GLU A 39 6.82 7.73 15.67
C GLU A 39 5.82 8.48 14.80
N LEU A 40 4.67 7.85 14.55
CA LEU A 40 3.61 8.44 13.74
C LEU A 40 2.85 9.48 14.55
N THR A 41 3.12 10.76 14.30
CA THR A 41 2.42 11.87 14.94
C THR A 41 1.23 12.36 14.12
N GLU A 42 0.31 13.11 14.74
CA GLU A 42 -0.84 13.70 14.01
C GLU A 42 -0.42 14.60 12.84
N ARG A 43 0.76 15.24 12.94
CA ARG A 43 1.34 16.05 11.86
C ARG A 43 1.68 15.20 10.64
N ASP A 44 2.08 13.95 10.85
CA ASP A 44 2.43 12.99 9.80
C ASP A 44 1.18 12.54 9.05
N VAL A 45 0.11 12.27 9.80
CA VAL A 45 -1.19 11.94 9.22
C VAL A 45 -1.73 13.10 8.38
N LYS A 46 -1.60 14.35 8.85
CA LYS A 46 -1.97 15.55 8.06
C LYS A 46 -1.13 15.67 6.79
N LEU A 47 0.17 15.39 6.88
CA LEU A 47 1.07 15.41 5.73
C LEU A 47 0.68 14.33 4.69
N ILE A 48 0.43 13.09 5.11
CA ILE A 48 0.01 12.01 4.22
C ILE A 48 -1.29 12.39 3.50
N LYS A 49 -2.27 12.92 4.24
CA LYS A 49 -3.54 13.40 3.64
C LYS A 49 -3.32 14.53 2.65
N PHE A 50 -2.42 15.46 2.94
CA PHE A 50 -2.04 16.53 2.02
C PHE A 50 -1.42 15.98 0.74
N LEU A 51 -0.45 15.06 0.85
CA LEU A 51 0.20 14.43 -0.31
C LEU A 51 -0.78 13.67 -1.19
N ALA A 52 -1.73 12.94 -0.58
CA ALA A 52 -2.78 12.25 -1.31
C ALA A 52 -3.71 13.22 -2.05
N ARG A 53 -4.07 14.36 -1.42
CA ARG A 53 -4.92 15.38 -2.03
C ARG A 53 -4.26 16.07 -3.22
N GLU A 54 -2.97 16.38 -3.13
CA GLU A 54 -2.21 17.03 -4.20
C GLU A 54 -1.68 16.04 -5.26
N GLY A 55 -1.96 14.74 -5.13
CA GLY A 55 -1.52 13.72 -6.09
C GLY A 55 0.00 13.46 -6.08
N HIS A 56 0.69 13.78 -4.98
CA HIS A 56 2.11 13.47 -4.81
C HIS A 56 2.30 11.98 -4.48
N THR A 57 2.35 11.16 -5.54
CA THR A 57 2.37 9.69 -5.43
C THR A 57 3.75 9.10 -5.10
N SER A 58 4.85 9.82 -5.30
CA SER A 58 6.21 9.28 -5.13
C SER A 58 6.47 8.71 -3.72
N PRO A 59 6.11 9.39 -2.61
CA PRO A 59 6.32 8.86 -1.26
C PRO A 59 5.53 7.57 -0.98
N PHE A 60 4.39 7.38 -1.64
CA PHE A 60 3.56 6.18 -1.45
C PHE A 60 4.16 4.92 -2.09
N ARG A 61 5.08 5.07 -3.04
CA ARG A 61 5.76 3.92 -3.70
C ARG A 61 6.79 3.22 -2.81
N HIS A 62 7.09 3.78 -1.64
CA HIS A 62 7.97 3.17 -0.65
C HIS A 62 7.25 2.15 0.25
N ALA A 63 5.93 2.04 0.14
CA ALA A 63 5.13 0.99 0.76
C ALA A 63 4.73 -0.04 -0.32
N ILE A 64 4.99 -1.32 -0.07
CA ILE A 64 4.73 -2.43 -1.00
C ILE A 64 3.97 -3.52 -0.25
N ALA A 65 2.99 -4.14 -0.91
CA ALA A 65 2.29 -5.30 -0.36
C ALA A 65 2.31 -6.44 -1.38
N GLN A 66 2.55 -7.65 -0.90
CA GLN A 66 2.57 -8.87 -1.69
C GLN A 66 1.32 -9.69 -1.42
N PHE A 67 0.62 -10.04 -2.50
CA PHE A 67 -0.61 -10.81 -2.43
C PHE A 67 -0.48 -12.13 -3.17
N GLU A 68 -1.10 -13.17 -2.61
CA GLU A 68 -1.44 -14.40 -3.33
C GLU A 68 -2.93 -14.34 -3.67
N VAL A 69 -3.25 -14.53 -4.95
CA VAL A 69 -4.61 -14.40 -5.47
C VAL A 69 -4.96 -15.67 -6.24
N TYR A 70 -6.07 -16.30 -5.86
CA TYR A 70 -6.71 -17.34 -6.65
C TYR A 70 -7.98 -16.77 -7.29
N ALA A 71 -7.98 -16.68 -8.62
CA ALA A 71 -9.06 -16.08 -9.38
C ALA A 71 -9.24 -16.78 -10.75
N PRO A 72 -10.46 -16.74 -11.34
CA PRO A 72 -10.70 -17.23 -12.69
C PRO A 72 -9.87 -16.49 -13.74
N LEU A 73 -9.52 -17.18 -14.83
CA LEU A 73 -8.64 -16.64 -15.88
C LEU A 73 -9.15 -15.33 -16.50
N MET A 74 -10.47 -15.18 -16.68
CA MET A 74 -11.06 -13.93 -17.21
C MET A 74 -10.76 -12.72 -16.31
N VAL A 75 -10.80 -12.90 -14.98
CA VAL A 75 -10.50 -11.84 -14.00
C VAL A 75 -9.00 -11.59 -13.92
N ALA A 76 -8.20 -12.66 -13.87
CA ALA A 76 -6.73 -12.55 -13.81
C ALA A 76 -6.17 -11.82 -15.03
N ARG A 77 -6.72 -12.03 -16.23
CA ARG A 77 -6.30 -11.31 -17.44
C ARG A 77 -6.59 -9.81 -17.38
N GLN A 78 -7.73 -9.41 -16.83
CA GLN A 78 -8.01 -7.98 -16.65
C GLN A 78 -7.00 -7.35 -15.68
N TRP A 79 -6.69 -8.04 -14.59
CA TRP A 79 -5.72 -7.53 -13.62
C TRP A 79 -4.30 -7.44 -14.22
N LEU A 80 -3.81 -8.51 -14.85
CA LEU A 80 -2.43 -8.56 -15.33
C LEU A 80 -2.13 -7.64 -16.52
N TYR A 81 -3.14 -7.34 -17.35
CA TYR A 81 -2.94 -6.61 -18.61
C TYR A 81 -3.60 -5.23 -18.68
N ALA A 82 -4.40 -4.85 -17.68
CA ALA A 82 -5.07 -3.55 -17.65
C ALA A 82 -4.73 -2.70 -16.40
N ALA A 83 -3.85 -3.18 -15.52
CA ALA A 83 -3.39 -2.47 -14.33
C ALA A 83 -2.06 -1.73 -14.55
#